data_AF-A0A4P5VYB1-F1
#
_entry.id   AF-A0A4P5VYB1-F1
#
_cell.length_a   1.000
_cell.length_b   1.000
_cell.length_c   1.000
_cell.angle_alpha   90.00
_cell.angle_beta   90.00
_cell.angle_gamma   90.00
#
_symmetry.space_group_name_H-M   'P 1'
#
loop_
_entity.id
_entity.type
_entity.pdbx_description
1 polymer ?
#
loop_
_entity_poly.entity_id
_entity_poly.type
_entity_poly.pdbx_seq_one_letter_code
_entity_poly.pdbx_strand_id
1 'polypeptide(L)'
;MFIALLLVEVCAPDMSGSPDNTDCDDTDPDTYPGAPELCDTLDNDCDGVDETVYFFTDADGDGDGAPGTWHTECPLPTNYALTAADCDDNDAARSSLRTETCTNGIDDDCDGLTDWTEWHEDIDGDGAGVATITDTCNPGTGFVTNGWDCDETSTTDPVFVDAATGDDANPGSLTAPYATLSYAVRSRASCVVLQPGTYEGGVTLGGADGWIVGAEGAASTTITGPGGTRTTDYTTGCAAALEMTGAATVKLEGVTITGGTGTMIVDPLAAERTVVA
;
A
#
# COMPACT_ATOMS: atom_id res chain seq x y z
N MET A 1 31.54 62.14 -14.79
CA MET A 1 31.44 61.09 -13.75
C MET A 1 30.95 59.85 -14.46
N PHE A 2 31.86 58.97 -14.84
CA PHE A 2 31.59 57.72 -15.53
C PHE A 2 32.20 56.61 -14.68
N ILE A 3 31.35 55.66 -14.29
CA ILE A 3 31.77 54.38 -13.75
C ILE A 3 32.12 53.49 -14.95
N ALA A 4 33.31 52.91 -14.96
CA ALA A 4 33.69 51.77 -15.79
C ALA A 4 34.68 50.96 -14.95
N LEU A 5 34.16 50.00 -14.17
CA LEU A 5 34.06 48.58 -14.51
C LEU A 5 35.45 47.95 -14.64
N LEU A 6 35.91 47.42 -13.51
CA LEU A 6 37.11 46.62 -13.34
C LEU A 6 36.89 45.27 -14.04
N LEU A 7 37.65 44.95 -15.09
CA LEU A 7 37.77 43.57 -15.56
C LEU A 7 38.60 42.80 -14.52
N VAL A 8 37.94 41.91 -13.78
CA VAL A 8 38.62 40.81 -13.10
C VAL A 8 38.44 39.59 -14.00
N GLU A 9 39.55 39.10 -14.54
CA GLU A 9 39.62 37.82 -15.21
C GLU A 9 39.62 36.74 -14.11
N VAL A 10 38.43 36.26 -13.77
CA VAL A 10 38.27 35.02 -13.00
C VAL A 10 38.22 33.89 -14.01
N CYS A 11 39.28 33.08 -14.04
CA CYS A 11 39.16 31.72 -14.56
C CYS A 11 38.04 31.07 -13.74
N ALA A 12 36.96 30.64 -14.39
CA ALA A 12 36.00 29.77 -13.75
C ALA A 12 36.76 28.50 -13.32
N PRO A 13 36.83 28.16 -12.02
CA PRO A 13 37.00 26.75 -11.70
C PRO A 13 35.74 26.06 -12.19
N ASP A 14 35.97 24.97 -12.91
CA ASP A 14 34.99 23.93 -13.16
C ASP A 14 34.11 23.71 -11.91
N MET A 15 32.80 23.87 -12.07
CA MET A 15 31.84 23.51 -11.04
C MET A 15 31.50 22.04 -11.19
N SER A 16 32.36 21.19 -10.64
CA SER A 16 32.11 19.76 -10.42
C SER A 16 32.56 19.31 -9.02
N GLY A 17 33.50 20.02 -8.37
CA GLY A 17 33.99 19.64 -7.05
C GLY A 17 32.94 19.72 -5.94
N SER A 18 32.39 18.57 -5.56
CA SER A 18 31.70 18.36 -4.28
C SER A 18 32.60 18.88 -3.14
N PRO A 19 32.09 19.68 -2.19
CA PRO A 19 32.91 20.36 -1.17
C PRO A 19 33.60 19.42 -0.18
N ASP A 20 33.35 18.11 -0.28
CA ASP A 20 33.83 17.11 0.67
C ASP A 20 34.89 16.16 0.09
N ASN A 21 35.51 16.41 -1.08
CA ASN A 21 36.68 15.68 -1.62
C ASN A 21 36.67 14.14 -1.41
N THR A 22 35.46 13.57 -1.43
CA THR A 22 35.14 12.18 -1.08
C THR A 22 34.92 11.36 -2.34
N ASP A 23 34.66 12.03 -3.47
CA ASP A 23 34.75 11.45 -4.80
C ASP A 23 36.21 11.09 -5.11
N CYS A 24 36.43 9.81 -5.38
CA CYS A 24 37.73 9.21 -5.63
C CYS A 24 38.10 9.23 -7.13
N ASP A 25 37.14 9.46 -8.04
CA ASP A 25 37.38 9.69 -9.47
C ASP A 25 36.37 10.69 -10.08
N ASP A 26 36.69 11.99 -9.99
CA ASP A 26 35.92 13.10 -10.58
C ASP A 26 35.70 12.99 -12.11
N THR A 27 36.35 12.04 -12.80
CA THR A 27 36.22 11.83 -14.24
C THR A 27 35.26 10.72 -14.62
N ASP A 28 34.80 9.94 -13.64
CA ASP A 28 33.92 8.80 -13.83
C ASP A 28 32.58 9.02 -13.10
N PRO A 29 31.47 9.22 -13.83
CA PRO A 29 30.16 9.44 -13.21
C PRO A 29 29.62 8.23 -12.45
N ASP A 30 30.19 7.03 -12.65
CA ASP A 30 29.79 5.81 -11.95
C ASP A 30 30.61 5.59 -10.66
N THR A 31 31.57 6.49 -10.35
CA THR A 31 32.42 6.42 -9.16
C THR A 31 32.15 7.62 -8.25
N TYR A 32 31.49 7.40 -7.12
CA TYR A 32 31.15 8.44 -6.13
C TYR A 32 30.76 7.82 -4.78
N PRO A 33 30.83 8.57 -3.66
CA PRO A 33 30.47 8.06 -2.33
C PRO A 33 29.10 7.36 -2.28
N GLY A 34 29.10 6.05 -2.03
CA GLY A 34 27.90 5.22 -1.96
C GLY A 34 27.29 4.82 -3.31
N ALA A 35 28.05 4.89 -4.40
CA ALA A 35 27.65 4.31 -5.69
C ALA A 35 27.45 2.78 -5.58
N PRO A 36 26.64 2.16 -6.46
CA PRO A 36 26.63 0.71 -6.57
C PRO A 36 27.96 0.20 -7.13
N GLU A 37 28.52 -0.80 -6.45
CA GLU A 37 29.76 -1.44 -6.87
C GLU A 37 29.61 -2.17 -8.20
N LEU A 38 30.51 -1.87 -9.13
CA LEU A 38 30.57 -2.49 -10.43
C LEU A 38 31.67 -3.56 -10.45
N CYS A 39 31.46 -4.56 -11.29
CA CYS A 39 32.40 -5.66 -11.44
C CYS A 39 33.53 -5.30 -12.42
N ASP A 40 34.17 -4.14 -12.17
CA ASP A 40 35.21 -3.54 -13.02
C ASP A 40 36.55 -3.35 -12.30
N THR A 41 36.66 -3.81 -11.04
CA THR A 41 37.84 -3.73 -10.16
C THR A 41 38.21 -2.32 -9.72
N LEU A 42 37.27 -1.38 -9.87
CA LEU A 42 37.34 -0.04 -9.32
C LEU A 42 36.55 0.01 -8.01
N ASP A 43 36.99 0.89 -7.12
CA ASP A 43 36.27 1.28 -5.91
C ASP A 43 35.25 2.34 -6.35
N ASN A 44 34.03 1.90 -6.69
CA ASN A 44 33.01 2.81 -7.24
C ASN A 44 32.36 3.64 -6.13
N ASP A 45 32.25 3.10 -4.93
CA ASP A 45 31.60 3.77 -3.80
C ASP A 45 32.55 4.61 -2.93
N CYS A 46 33.83 4.63 -3.28
CA CYS A 46 34.91 5.39 -2.67
C CYS A 46 35.12 5.11 -1.17
N ASP A 47 34.81 3.91 -0.69
CA ASP A 47 35.01 3.51 0.71
C ASP A 47 36.43 2.97 1.00
N GLY A 48 37.23 2.75 -0.04
CA GLY A 48 38.62 2.29 0.03
C GLY A 48 38.80 0.77 -0.05
N VAL A 49 37.75 0.03 -0.42
CA VAL A 49 37.76 -1.41 -0.69
C VAL A 49 37.33 -1.64 -2.16
N ASP A 50 37.69 -2.79 -2.72
CA ASP A 50 37.21 -3.27 -4.03
C ASP A 50 36.21 -4.37 -3.69
N GLU A 51 34.92 -4.07 -3.83
CA GLU A 51 33.84 -4.89 -3.31
C GLU A 51 33.60 -6.15 -4.14
N THR A 52 33.22 -7.21 -3.43
CA THR A 52 32.82 -8.45 -4.08
C THR A 52 31.40 -8.32 -4.61
N VAL A 53 31.25 -8.25 -5.94
CA VAL A 53 29.95 -8.35 -6.60
C VAL A 53 29.42 -9.78 -6.51
N TYR A 54 28.14 -9.91 -6.14
CA TYR A 54 27.43 -11.18 -6.09
C TYR A 54 26.61 -11.37 -7.35
N PHE A 55 26.67 -12.59 -7.87
CA PHE A 55 25.94 -13.03 -9.03
C PHE A 55 25.03 -14.20 -8.69
N PHE A 56 23.85 -14.23 -9.27
CA PHE A 56 22.83 -15.25 -9.07
C PHE A 56 22.70 -16.08 -10.33
N THR A 57 22.43 -17.38 -10.21
CA THR A 57 22.31 -18.25 -11.40
C THR A 57 21.08 -17.82 -12.20
N ASP A 58 21.26 -17.65 -13.51
CA ASP A 58 20.21 -17.32 -14.49
C ASP A 58 20.19 -18.46 -15.52
N ALA A 59 19.49 -19.53 -15.17
CA ALA A 59 19.53 -20.79 -15.91
C ALA A 59 18.63 -20.80 -17.15
N ASP A 60 17.60 -19.96 -17.19
CA ASP A 60 16.70 -19.81 -18.34
C ASP A 60 17.03 -18.59 -19.24
N GLY A 61 17.89 -17.69 -18.79
CA GLY A 61 18.48 -16.60 -19.56
C GLY A 61 17.59 -15.37 -19.67
N ASP A 62 16.77 -15.07 -18.66
CA ASP A 62 15.86 -13.94 -18.69
C ASP A 62 16.43 -12.62 -18.16
N GLY A 63 17.60 -12.68 -17.52
CA GLY A 63 18.35 -11.55 -16.99
C GLY A 63 18.15 -11.29 -15.50
N ASP A 64 17.31 -12.08 -14.82
CA ASP A 64 17.20 -12.16 -13.37
C ASP A 64 17.72 -13.51 -12.89
N GLY A 65 18.10 -13.63 -11.62
CA GLY A 65 18.71 -14.85 -11.11
C GLY A 65 18.00 -15.41 -9.89
N ALA A 66 18.18 -16.72 -9.66
CA ALA A 66 17.54 -17.42 -8.56
C ALA A 66 18.05 -16.97 -7.18
N PRO A 67 17.17 -16.71 -6.21
CA PRO A 67 17.57 -16.43 -4.84
C PRO A 67 18.24 -17.64 -4.18
N GLY A 68 19.27 -17.39 -3.37
CA GLY A 68 19.86 -18.36 -2.45
C GLY A 68 21.12 -19.08 -2.92
N THR A 69 21.50 -19.00 -4.20
CA THR A 69 22.82 -19.43 -4.68
C THR A 69 23.56 -18.26 -5.30
N TRP A 70 24.52 -17.73 -4.55
CA TRP A 70 25.38 -16.65 -5.02
C TRP A 70 26.75 -17.17 -5.47
N HIS A 71 27.28 -16.55 -6.51
CA HIS A 71 28.64 -16.71 -6.99
C HIS A 71 29.35 -15.36 -6.95
N THR A 72 30.66 -15.38 -6.73
CA THR A 72 31.50 -14.20 -6.64
C THR A 72 32.62 -14.37 -7.66
N GLU A 73 32.48 -13.77 -8.83
CA GLU A 73 33.45 -13.86 -9.93
C GLU A 73 33.31 -12.64 -10.84
N CYS A 74 34.42 -12.02 -11.23
CA CYS A 74 34.42 -10.89 -12.17
C CYS A 74 35.22 -11.20 -13.44
N PRO A 75 34.75 -10.79 -14.64
CA PRO A 75 33.47 -10.10 -14.95
C PRO A 75 32.23 -11.03 -14.85
N LEU A 76 31.01 -10.47 -14.93
CA LEU A 76 29.73 -11.21 -14.91
C LEU A 76 29.83 -12.53 -15.72
N PRO A 77 29.75 -13.70 -15.06
CA PRO A 77 29.82 -14.97 -15.76
C PRO A 77 28.60 -15.22 -16.65
N THR A 78 28.75 -16.05 -17.68
CA THR A 78 27.61 -16.48 -18.51
C THR A 78 26.63 -17.32 -17.69
N ASN A 79 25.32 -17.12 -17.89
CA ASN A 79 24.21 -17.74 -17.14
C ASN A 79 24.14 -17.29 -15.67
N TYR A 80 24.52 -16.04 -15.41
CA TYR A 80 24.32 -15.39 -14.13
C TYR A 80 23.72 -14.00 -14.34
N ALA A 81 23.03 -13.50 -13.31
CA ALA A 81 22.44 -12.18 -13.22
C ALA A 81 22.92 -11.42 -11.97
N LEU A 82 22.75 -10.10 -11.97
CA LEU A 82 23.07 -9.22 -10.82
C LEU A 82 21.94 -9.17 -9.79
N THR A 83 20.72 -9.46 -10.22
CA THR A 83 19.52 -9.47 -9.38
C THR A 83 19.15 -10.90 -9.01
N ALA A 84 18.46 -11.04 -7.88
CA ALA A 84 18.10 -12.31 -7.26
C ALA A 84 16.58 -12.48 -7.16
N ALA A 85 15.84 -11.91 -8.11
CA ALA A 85 14.38 -11.73 -8.03
C ALA A 85 13.61 -12.66 -8.99
N ASP A 86 14.27 -13.71 -9.48
CA ASP A 86 13.65 -14.77 -10.25
C ASP A 86 12.95 -15.79 -9.33
N CYS A 87 11.63 -15.95 -9.51
CA CYS A 87 10.81 -16.89 -8.76
C CYS A 87 10.72 -18.28 -9.41
N ASP A 88 11.15 -18.46 -10.67
CA ASP A 88 11.24 -19.73 -11.37
C ASP A 88 12.36 -19.74 -12.43
N ASP A 89 13.60 -20.00 -11.98
CA ASP A 89 14.87 -20.13 -12.75
C ASP A 89 14.90 -21.28 -13.78
N ASN A 90 13.74 -21.78 -14.20
CA ASN A 90 13.61 -22.71 -15.33
C ASN A 90 12.58 -22.22 -16.36
N ASP A 91 11.99 -21.04 -16.17
CA ASP A 91 10.98 -20.45 -17.03
C ASP A 91 11.19 -18.95 -17.20
N ALA A 92 11.88 -18.57 -18.28
CA ALA A 92 12.21 -17.19 -18.64
C ALA A 92 11.01 -16.24 -18.81
N ALA A 93 9.77 -16.73 -18.66
CA ALA A 93 8.55 -15.94 -18.60
C ALA A 93 8.16 -15.52 -17.18
N ARG A 94 8.88 -15.98 -16.14
CA ARG A 94 8.54 -15.84 -14.73
C ARG A 94 9.68 -15.19 -13.93
N SER A 95 9.77 -13.87 -13.97
CA SER A 95 10.88 -13.09 -13.42
C SER A 95 10.45 -11.67 -13.12
N SER A 96 11.14 -10.99 -12.19
CA SER A 96 10.82 -9.60 -11.84
C SER A 96 10.91 -8.60 -12.99
N LEU A 97 11.51 -9.02 -14.11
CA LEU A 97 11.63 -8.25 -15.35
C LEU A 97 10.46 -8.49 -16.32
N ARG A 98 9.48 -9.31 -15.95
CA ARG A 98 8.33 -9.66 -16.78
C ARG A 98 7.10 -8.85 -16.38
N THR A 99 6.05 -9.03 -17.18
CA THR A 99 4.76 -8.38 -16.95
C THR A 99 3.75 -9.48 -16.67
N GLU A 100 2.97 -9.30 -15.61
CA GLU A 100 1.98 -10.25 -15.15
C GLU A 100 0.94 -10.62 -16.22
N THR A 101 0.70 -11.92 -16.42
CA THR A 101 -0.40 -12.42 -17.25
C THR A 101 -1.61 -12.75 -16.38
N CYS A 102 -2.53 -11.80 -16.26
CA CYS A 102 -3.74 -11.80 -15.41
C CYS A 102 -4.78 -12.94 -15.55
N THR A 103 -4.46 -14.10 -16.12
CA THR A 103 -5.41 -15.21 -16.30
C THR A 103 -4.79 -16.60 -16.19
N ASN A 104 -3.48 -16.72 -15.99
CA ASN A 104 -2.80 -18.01 -15.92
C ASN A 104 -2.72 -18.56 -14.48
N GLY A 105 -3.01 -17.73 -13.47
CA GLY A 105 -2.93 -18.09 -12.05
C GLY A 105 -1.49 -18.38 -11.59
N ILE A 106 -0.52 -17.72 -12.21
CA ILE A 106 0.91 -17.85 -11.98
C ILE A 106 1.45 -16.44 -11.77
N ASP A 107 2.24 -16.27 -10.72
CA ASP A 107 3.09 -15.08 -10.50
C ASP A 107 4.20 -15.08 -11.56
N ASP A 108 4.02 -14.26 -12.61
CA ASP A 108 4.91 -14.11 -13.75
C ASP A 108 5.92 -12.97 -13.54
N ASP A 109 5.56 -11.93 -12.79
CA ASP A 109 6.44 -10.80 -12.46
C ASP A 109 7.10 -10.89 -11.07
N CYS A 110 6.94 -12.01 -10.38
CA CYS A 110 7.59 -12.36 -9.12
C CYS A 110 7.39 -11.33 -8.00
N ASP A 111 6.28 -10.58 -8.02
CA ASP A 111 5.95 -9.59 -6.99
C ASP A 111 5.22 -10.20 -5.78
N GLY A 112 4.90 -11.50 -5.85
CA GLY A 112 4.20 -12.25 -4.81
C GLY A 112 2.68 -12.26 -4.95
N LEU A 113 2.13 -11.65 -6.01
CA LEU A 113 0.73 -11.70 -6.41
C LEU A 113 0.59 -12.67 -7.58
N THR A 114 -0.47 -13.50 -7.58
CA THR A 114 -0.56 -14.66 -8.49
C THR A 114 -1.59 -14.48 -9.62
N ASP A 115 -2.47 -13.48 -9.51
CA ASP A 115 -3.56 -13.26 -10.47
C ASP A 115 -4.33 -11.96 -10.16
N TRP A 116 -5.35 -11.71 -10.99
CA TRP A 116 -6.39 -10.68 -10.88
C TRP A 116 -6.78 -10.33 -9.44
N THR A 117 -6.52 -9.09 -9.07
CA THR A 117 -6.92 -8.48 -7.79
C THR A 117 -7.76 -7.24 -8.09
N GLU A 118 -8.87 -7.08 -7.37
CA GLU A 118 -9.67 -5.84 -7.41
C GLU A 118 -8.90 -4.75 -6.65
N TRP A 119 -8.56 -3.67 -7.36
CA TRP A 119 -7.86 -2.53 -6.78
C TRP A 119 -8.74 -1.29 -6.75
N HIS A 120 -8.52 -0.48 -5.74
CA HIS A 120 -9.25 0.75 -5.48
C HIS A 120 -8.24 1.89 -5.35
N GLU A 121 -8.46 3.00 -6.06
CA GLU A 121 -7.58 4.16 -5.98
C GLU A 121 -7.66 4.78 -4.58
N ASP A 122 -6.51 4.97 -3.93
CA ASP A 122 -6.36 5.65 -2.64
C ASP A 122 -5.99 7.11 -2.92
N ILE A 123 -7.02 7.96 -3.03
CA ILE A 123 -6.89 9.32 -3.57
C ILE A 123 -6.18 10.25 -2.59
N ASP A 124 -6.35 10.04 -1.29
CA ASP A 124 -5.84 10.92 -0.25
C ASP A 124 -4.73 10.29 0.63
N GLY A 125 -4.44 9.01 0.44
CA GLY A 125 -3.30 8.31 1.01
C GLY A 125 -3.53 7.82 2.42
N ASP A 126 -4.77 7.57 2.82
CA ASP A 126 -5.13 7.09 4.15
C ASP A 126 -5.20 5.55 4.27
N GLY A 127 -5.03 4.86 3.13
CA GLY A 127 -5.07 3.40 3.04
C GLY A 127 -6.47 2.82 2.80
N ALA A 128 -7.49 3.67 2.58
CA ALA A 128 -8.80 3.29 2.10
C ALA A 128 -8.97 3.69 0.63
N GLY A 129 -9.51 2.77 -0.18
CA GLY A 129 -9.68 3.01 -1.61
C GLY A 129 -11.12 3.35 -1.95
N VAL A 130 -11.32 4.13 -3.01
CA VAL A 130 -12.66 4.47 -3.49
C VAL A 130 -13.41 3.26 -4.04
N ALA A 131 -14.74 3.32 -4.09
CA ALA A 131 -15.56 2.22 -4.61
C ALA A 131 -15.30 1.89 -6.10
N THR A 132 -14.61 2.75 -6.84
CA THR A 132 -14.25 2.49 -8.24
C THR A 132 -13.16 1.44 -8.30
N ILE A 133 -13.49 0.32 -8.93
CA ILE A 133 -12.54 -0.78 -9.13
C ILE A 133 -11.71 -0.51 -10.39
N THR A 134 -10.40 -0.68 -10.25
CA THR A 134 -9.46 -0.81 -11.36
C THR A 134 -9.01 -2.26 -11.44
N ASP A 135 -9.45 -2.93 -12.49
CA ASP A 135 -9.04 -4.31 -12.77
C ASP A 135 -7.66 -4.31 -13.43
N THR A 136 -6.62 -4.55 -12.65
CA THR A 136 -5.25 -4.72 -13.14
C THR A 136 -4.45 -5.57 -12.17
N CYS A 137 -3.44 -6.28 -12.66
CA CYS A 137 -2.60 -7.11 -11.80
C CYS A 137 -1.54 -6.29 -11.05
N ASN A 138 -1.06 -5.21 -11.67
CA ASN A 138 -0.15 -4.27 -11.05
C ASN A 138 -0.65 -2.83 -11.30
N PRO A 139 -1.31 -2.20 -10.33
CA PRO A 139 -1.80 -0.84 -10.49
C PRO A 139 -0.72 0.22 -10.22
N GLY A 140 0.45 -0.19 -9.72
CA GLY A 140 1.47 0.72 -9.17
C GLY A 140 1.11 1.24 -7.78
N THR A 141 1.71 2.37 -7.38
CA THR A 141 1.45 3.02 -6.09
C THR A 141 0.16 3.84 -6.10
N GLY A 142 -0.49 3.98 -4.94
CA GLY A 142 -1.74 4.76 -4.81
C GLY A 142 -3.01 3.93 -4.99
N PHE A 143 -2.90 2.62 -4.83
CA PHE A 143 -4.04 1.70 -4.88
C PHE A 143 -4.01 0.76 -3.67
N VAL A 144 -5.20 0.37 -3.22
CA VAL A 144 -5.41 -0.59 -2.13
C VAL A 144 -6.44 -1.63 -2.53
N THR A 145 -6.50 -2.74 -1.81
CA THR A 145 -7.39 -3.88 -2.10
C THR A 145 -8.76 -3.78 -1.41
N ASN A 146 -9.12 -2.57 -0.97
CA ASN A 146 -10.36 -2.35 -0.24
C ASN A 146 -11.08 -1.08 -0.75
N GLY A 147 -12.36 -1.21 -1.09
CA GLY A 147 -13.23 -0.09 -1.45
C GLY A 147 -13.86 0.58 -0.23
N TRP A 148 -13.07 1.01 0.75
CA TRP A 148 -13.57 1.50 2.04
C TRP A 148 -13.58 3.01 2.22
N ASP A 149 -13.09 3.77 1.24
CA ASP A 149 -13.09 5.22 1.30
C ASP A 149 -14.52 5.75 1.14
N CYS A 150 -14.89 6.65 2.05
CA CYS A 150 -16.17 7.35 2.05
C CYS A 150 -16.05 8.86 1.87
N ASP A 151 -14.83 9.40 1.90
CA ASP A 151 -14.49 10.81 1.68
C ASP A 151 -13.09 10.92 1.06
N GLU A 152 -13.07 10.99 -0.28
CA GLU A 152 -11.89 11.08 -1.16
C GLU A 152 -10.97 12.30 -0.90
N THR A 153 -11.30 13.13 0.08
CA THR A 153 -10.57 14.35 0.43
C THR A 153 -10.03 14.35 1.86
N SER A 154 -10.34 13.34 2.65
CA SER A 154 -10.07 13.29 4.09
C SER A 154 -9.13 12.15 4.45
N THR A 155 -7.86 12.49 4.65
CA THR A 155 -6.81 11.53 5.06
C THR A 155 -6.98 10.89 6.45
N THR A 156 -8.15 11.07 7.08
CA THR A 156 -8.50 10.62 8.43
C THR A 156 -9.82 9.86 8.50
N ASP A 157 -10.56 9.78 7.38
CA ASP A 157 -11.79 9.01 7.25
C ASP A 157 -11.58 8.00 6.11
N PRO A 158 -11.85 6.69 6.30
CA PRO A 158 -12.56 6.09 7.42
C PRO A 158 -11.79 6.01 8.73
N VAL A 159 -12.52 6.10 9.84
CA VAL A 159 -11.95 5.70 11.14
C VAL A 159 -11.97 4.17 11.28
N PHE A 160 -10.81 3.56 11.38
CA PHE A 160 -10.66 2.11 11.56
C PHE A 160 -10.78 1.68 13.02
N VAL A 161 -11.73 0.78 13.31
CA VAL A 161 -11.92 0.18 14.63
C VAL A 161 -11.38 -1.23 14.63
N ASP A 162 -10.60 -1.58 15.68
CA ASP A 162 -10.11 -2.94 15.92
C ASP A 162 -9.10 -3.43 14.85
N ALA A 163 -8.27 -2.51 14.33
CA ALA A 163 -7.19 -2.85 13.39
C ALA A 163 -6.03 -3.58 14.11
N ALA A 164 -5.40 -4.53 13.43
CA ALA A 164 -4.30 -5.33 13.99
C ALA A 164 -3.01 -4.52 14.28
N THR A 165 -2.88 -3.30 13.74
CA THR A 165 -1.65 -2.48 13.76
C THR A 165 -1.80 -1.05 14.34
N GLY A 166 -2.90 -0.71 15.05
CA GLY A 166 -3.14 0.67 15.51
C GLY A 166 -2.14 1.19 16.56
N ASP A 167 -1.57 2.37 16.32
CA ASP A 167 -0.81 3.19 17.28
C ASP A 167 -1.63 4.42 17.75
N ASP A 168 -1.11 5.22 18.69
CA ASP A 168 -1.84 6.34 19.31
C ASP A 168 -2.18 7.52 18.35
N ALA A 169 -1.76 7.48 17.08
CA ALA A 169 -2.21 8.40 16.02
C ALA A 169 -3.41 7.85 15.21
N ASN A 170 -3.69 6.55 15.32
CA ASN A 170 -4.81 5.83 14.71
C ASN A 170 -5.62 5.11 15.80
N PRO A 171 -6.77 5.65 16.26
CA PRO A 171 -7.51 5.02 17.35
C PRO A 171 -8.07 3.70 16.86
N GLY A 172 -7.38 2.59 17.08
CA GLY A 172 -7.77 1.28 16.57
C GLY A 172 -7.02 0.20 17.33
N SER A 173 -7.14 0.19 18.65
CA SER A 173 -6.54 -0.86 19.47
C SER A 173 -7.49 -2.04 19.61
N LEU A 174 -6.98 -3.26 19.40
CA LEU A 174 -7.60 -4.55 19.73
C LEU A 174 -8.11 -4.66 21.18
N THR A 175 -7.75 -3.69 22.04
CA THR A 175 -8.06 -3.69 23.47
C THR A 175 -9.18 -2.72 23.88
N ALA A 176 -9.61 -1.80 23.00
CA ALA A 176 -10.56 -0.74 23.35
C ALA A 176 -11.45 -0.25 22.19
N PRO A 177 -12.20 -1.13 21.50
CA PRO A 177 -12.98 -0.77 20.30
C PRO A 177 -14.02 0.34 20.55
N TYR A 178 -14.59 0.43 21.76
CA TYR A 178 -15.56 1.47 22.11
C TYR A 178 -14.95 2.87 22.24
N ALA A 179 -13.67 2.97 22.57
CA ALA A 179 -13.00 4.26 22.66
C ALA A 179 -12.86 4.88 21.27
N THR A 180 -12.45 4.08 20.28
CA THR A 180 -12.42 4.45 18.87
C THR A 180 -13.80 4.80 18.35
N LEU A 181 -14.78 3.92 18.54
CA LEU A 181 -16.14 4.19 18.08
C LEU A 181 -16.69 5.49 18.67
N SER A 182 -16.41 5.74 19.94
CA SER A 182 -16.81 7.00 20.58
C SER A 182 -16.03 8.20 20.06
N TYR A 183 -14.78 8.02 19.64
CA TYR A 183 -13.99 9.06 18.99
C TYR A 183 -14.59 9.40 17.63
N ALA A 184 -14.83 8.42 16.77
CA ALA A 184 -15.43 8.60 15.44
C ALA A 184 -16.75 9.36 15.50
N VAL A 185 -17.63 9.01 16.46
CA VAL A 185 -18.90 9.73 16.68
C VAL A 185 -18.66 11.18 17.10
N ARG A 186 -17.63 11.46 17.92
CA ARG A 186 -17.33 12.82 18.39
C ARG A 186 -16.63 13.66 17.33
N SER A 187 -15.75 13.06 16.52
CA SER A 187 -15.08 13.72 15.40
C SER A 187 -16.03 13.93 14.21
N ARG A 188 -17.17 13.23 14.20
CA ARG A 188 -18.13 13.21 13.08
C ARG A 188 -17.50 12.65 11.81
N ALA A 189 -16.81 11.53 11.97
CA ALA A 189 -16.32 10.75 10.84
C ALA A 189 -17.47 10.48 9.86
N SER A 190 -17.21 10.67 8.57
CA SER A 190 -18.15 10.39 7.49
C SER A 190 -18.50 8.90 7.42
N CYS A 191 -17.51 8.05 7.72
CA CYS A 191 -17.74 6.63 7.98
C CYS A 191 -16.71 6.01 8.95
N VAL A 192 -17.04 4.80 9.41
CA VAL A 192 -16.23 4.01 10.34
C VAL A 192 -16.13 2.58 9.81
N VAL A 193 -14.92 2.02 9.75
CA VAL A 193 -14.71 0.62 9.35
C VAL A 193 -14.51 -0.24 10.60
N LEU A 194 -15.36 -1.24 10.78
CA LEU A 194 -15.28 -2.26 11.82
C LEU A 194 -14.65 -3.55 11.27
N GLN A 195 -13.61 -4.06 11.91
CA GLN A 195 -13.06 -5.38 11.60
C GLN A 195 -13.98 -6.53 12.07
N PRO A 196 -13.80 -7.77 11.54
CA PRO A 196 -14.49 -8.93 12.08
C PRO A 196 -14.18 -9.14 13.55
N GLY A 197 -15.21 -9.21 14.39
CA GLY A 197 -15.04 -9.20 15.84
C GLY A 197 -16.35 -9.29 16.61
N THR A 198 -16.22 -9.42 17.93
CA THR A 198 -17.37 -9.37 18.85
C THR A 198 -17.28 -8.12 19.71
N TYR A 199 -18.27 -7.24 19.55
CA TYR A 199 -18.37 -5.97 20.25
C TYR A 199 -19.38 -6.11 21.40
N GLU A 200 -18.88 -6.56 22.55
CA GLU A 200 -19.62 -6.68 23.82
C GLU A 200 -19.71 -5.34 24.57
N GLY A 201 -20.87 -4.68 24.52
CA GLY A 201 -21.03 -3.31 25.03
C GLY A 201 -21.91 -2.45 24.13
N GLY A 202 -21.77 -1.12 24.21
CA GLY A 202 -22.63 -0.18 23.51
C GLY A 202 -21.99 1.18 23.19
N VAL A 203 -22.13 1.68 21.97
CA VAL A 203 -21.86 3.09 21.63
C VAL A 203 -23.14 3.79 21.20
N THR A 204 -23.27 5.05 21.60
CA THR A 204 -24.36 5.93 21.20
C THR A 204 -23.89 6.81 20.05
N LEU A 205 -24.56 6.72 18.90
CA LEU A 205 -24.27 7.50 17.69
C LEU A 205 -24.91 8.90 17.70
N GLY A 206 -25.39 9.36 18.85
CA GLY A 206 -25.84 10.75 19.03
C GLY A 206 -27.07 11.19 18.24
N GLY A 207 -27.83 10.25 17.66
CA GLY A 207 -29.00 10.54 16.84
C GLY A 207 -28.72 10.65 15.34
N ALA A 208 -27.49 10.37 14.91
CA ALA A 208 -27.21 10.07 13.50
C ALA A 208 -27.95 8.78 13.14
N ASP A 209 -28.73 8.83 12.06
CA ASP A 209 -29.16 7.63 11.36
C ASP A 209 -27.89 6.94 10.81
N GLY A 210 -27.91 5.63 10.58
CA GLY A 210 -26.70 4.93 10.17
C GLY A 210 -26.97 3.69 9.37
N TRP A 211 -26.07 3.40 8.43
CA TRP A 211 -26.09 2.18 7.65
C TRP A 211 -24.86 1.36 8.04
N ILE A 212 -25.06 0.15 8.54
CA ILE A 212 -23.98 -0.83 8.63
C ILE A 212 -24.00 -1.62 7.34
N VAL A 213 -23.02 -1.37 6.48
CA VAL A 213 -22.84 -2.06 5.20
C VAL A 213 -21.66 -3.00 5.38
N GLY A 214 -21.86 -4.28 5.12
CA GLY A 214 -20.69 -5.17 5.10
C GLY A 214 -19.74 -4.76 3.96
N ALA A 215 -18.45 -4.99 4.13
CA ALA A 215 -17.43 -4.65 3.14
C ALA A 215 -16.84 -5.89 2.44
N GLU A 216 -16.14 -5.65 1.33
CA GLU A 216 -15.60 -6.64 0.39
C GLU A 216 -14.58 -7.62 1.03
N GLY A 217 -14.11 -8.61 0.25
CA GLY A 217 -13.08 -9.57 0.68
C GLY A 217 -13.57 -10.91 1.24
N ALA A 218 -14.88 -11.16 1.35
CA ALA A 218 -15.41 -12.52 1.58
C ALA A 218 -16.69 -12.78 0.82
N ALA A 219 -17.04 -14.07 0.64
CA ALA A 219 -18.32 -14.47 0.04
C ALA A 219 -19.54 -13.90 0.77
N SER A 220 -19.44 -13.67 2.09
CA SER A 220 -20.52 -13.06 2.88
C SER A 220 -20.03 -12.38 4.16
N THR A 221 -20.74 -11.35 4.61
CA THR A 221 -20.59 -10.72 5.94
C THR A 221 -21.85 -10.93 6.76
N THR A 222 -21.74 -11.41 7.99
CA THR A 222 -22.88 -11.58 8.91
C THR A 222 -22.74 -10.64 10.10
N ILE A 223 -23.80 -9.86 10.33
CA ILE A 223 -23.97 -8.92 11.43
C ILE A 223 -25.09 -9.43 12.33
N THR A 224 -24.79 -9.73 13.58
CA THR A 224 -25.79 -10.12 14.58
C THR A 224 -25.87 -9.07 15.66
N GLY A 225 -27.07 -8.58 15.99
CA GLY A 225 -27.28 -7.65 17.09
C GLY A 225 -28.70 -7.72 17.68
N PRO A 226 -29.10 -6.75 18.53
CA PRO A 226 -30.39 -6.73 19.22
C PRO A 226 -31.60 -6.74 18.28
N GLY A 227 -31.43 -6.24 17.05
CA GLY A 227 -32.45 -6.26 15.99
C GLY A 227 -32.53 -7.58 15.21
N GLY A 228 -31.72 -8.58 15.55
CA GLY A 228 -31.58 -9.86 14.86
C GLY A 228 -30.30 -9.97 14.04
N THR A 229 -30.23 -11.00 13.21
CA THR A 229 -29.10 -11.29 12.32
C THR A 229 -29.41 -10.85 10.89
N ARG A 230 -28.41 -10.25 10.23
CA ARG A 230 -28.38 -9.94 8.80
C ARG A 230 -27.13 -10.55 8.20
N THR A 231 -27.24 -11.08 6.99
CA THR A 231 -26.10 -11.59 6.22
C THR A 231 -26.14 -10.96 4.84
N THR A 232 -25.01 -10.39 4.43
CA THR A 232 -24.73 -9.88 3.10
C THR A 232 -23.98 -10.94 2.31
N ASP A 233 -24.43 -11.27 1.11
CA ASP A 233 -23.74 -12.19 0.19
C ASP A 233 -23.26 -11.40 -1.03
N TYR A 234 -21.94 -11.22 -1.15
CA TYR A 234 -21.33 -10.41 -2.21
C TYR A 234 -21.27 -11.15 -3.55
N THR A 235 -21.57 -12.45 -3.59
CA THR A 235 -21.64 -13.21 -4.85
C THR A 235 -22.86 -12.84 -5.71
N THR A 236 -23.79 -12.06 -5.14
CA THR A 236 -25.02 -11.62 -5.82
C THR A 236 -25.01 -10.15 -6.25
N GLY A 237 -23.93 -9.40 -5.96
CA GLY A 237 -23.77 -8.00 -6.35
C GLY A 237 -24.62 -7.00 -5.57
N CYS A 238 -25.18 -7.38 -4.42
CA CYS A 238 -25.96 -6.48 -3.55
C CYS A 238 -25.35 -6.39 -2.16
N ALA A 239 -24.92 -5.19 -1.75
CA ALA A 239 -24.52 -4.93 -0.38
C ALA A 239 -25.78 -4.92 0.52
N ALA A 240 -25.92 -5.90 1.42
CA ALA A 240 -26.97 -5.84 2.43
C ALA A 240 -26.53 -4.86 3.52
N ALA A 241 -27.43 -3.96 3.86
CA ALA A 241 -27.23 -2.97 4.89
C ALA A 241 -28.18 -3.19 6.05
N LEU A 242 -27.66 -3.06 7.27
CA LEU A 242 -28.49 -2.92 8.46
C LEU A 242 -28.72 -1.43 8.68
N GLU A 243 -29.96 -1.00 8.42
CA GLU A 243 -30.41 0.35 8.72
C GLU A 243 -30.65 0.51 10.23
N MET A 244 -30.07 1.56 10.80
CA MET A 244 -30.26 1.95 12.18
C MET A 244 -30.96 3.33 12.20
N THR A 245 -32.29 3.33 12.17
CA THR A 245 -33.11 4.55 12.11
C THR A 245 -34.18 4.64 13.19
N GLY A 246 -34.63 5.86 13.48
CA GLY A 246 -35.90 6.09 14.18
C GLY A 246 -35.82 6.30 15.70
N ALA A 247 -34.63 6.53 16.26
CA ALA A 247 -34.46 6.93 17.65
C ALA A 247 -33.69 8.26 17.75
N ALA A 248 -34.03 9.13 18.70
CA ALA A 248 -33.23 10.33 19.03
C ALA A 248 -31.78 9.98 19.44
N THR A 249 -31.49 8.70 19.59
CA THR A 249 -30.21 8.13 19.98
C THR A 249 -30.12 6.74 19.33
N VAL A 250 -29.34 6.62 18.26
CA VAL A 250 -29.01 5.32 17.67
C VAL A 250 -27.91 4.65 18.50
N LYS A 251 -28.01 3.34 18.70
CA LYS A 251 -27.07 2.56 19.52
C LYS A 251 -26.59 1.30 18.82
N LEU A 252 -25.28 1.13 18.77
CA LEU A 252 -24.64 -0.13 18.39
C LEU A 252 -24.33 -0.90 19.68
N GLU A 253 -25.14 -1.92 20.01
CA GLU A 253 -24.99 -2.72 21.23
C GLU A 253 -24.88 -4.22 20.89
N GLY A 254 -23.92 -4.94 21.48
CA GLY A 254 -23.82 -6.41 21.39
C GLY A 254 -23.76 -6.95 19.96
N VAL A 255 -22.91 -6.36 19.13
CA VAL A 255 -22.82 -6.70 17.71
C VAL A 255 -21.68 -7.67 17.44
N THR A 256 -21.97 -8.74 16.71
CA THR A 256 -20.96 -9.67 16.19
C THR A 256 -20.86 -9.54 14.69
N ILE A 257 -19.64 -9.35 14.18
CA ILE A 257 -19.32 -9.24 12.76
C ILE A 257 -18.45 -10.43 12.40
N THR A 258 -18.87 -11.20 11.40
CA THR A 258 -18.13 -12.38 10.91
C THR A 258 -18.11 -12.41 9.38
N GLY A 259 -16.96 -12.81 8.82
CA GLY A 259 -16.72 -12.77 7.38
C GLY A 259 -16.44 -11.34 6.87
N GLY A 260 -15.88 -11.26 5.66
CA GLY A 260 -15.36 -10.02 5.06
C GLY A 260 -14.01 -9.61 5.63
N THR A 261 -13.36 -8.62 5.03
CA THR A 261 -12.20 -7.94 5.61
C THR A 261 -12.60 -6.74 6.47
N GLY A 262 -13.89 -6.35 6.49
CA GLY A 262 -14.40 -5.25 7.31
C GLY A 262 -15.91 -4.99 7.12
N THR A 263 -16.46 -4.00 7.83
CA THR A 263 -17.86 -3.55 7.74
C THR A 263 -17.92 -2.04 7.99
N MET A 264 -18.53 -1.29 7.08
CA MET A 264 -18.59 0.18 7.15
C MET A 264 -19.87 0.65 7.83
N ILE A 265 -19.76 1.59 8.77
CA ILE A 265 -20.86 2.38 9.33
C ILE A 265 -20.84 3.75 8.68
N VAL A 266 -21.92 4.15 8.01
CA VAL A 266 -22.02 5.43 7.29
C VAL A 266 -23.10 6.32 7.91
N ASP A 267 -22.79 7.60 8.16
CA ASP A 267 -23.78 8.61 8.52
C ASP A 267 -24.42 9.20 7.24
N PRO A 268 -25.73 9.01 6.98
CA PRO A 268 -26.41 9.52 5.80
C PRO A 268 -26.51 11.06 5.78
N LEU A 269 -26.17 11.76 6.86
CA LEU A 269 -26.14 13.22 6.93
C LEU A 269 -24.75 13.82 6.65
N ALA A 270 -23.69 13.00 6.53
CA ALA A 270 -22.32 13.46 6.37
C ALA A 270 -21.88 13.63 4.91
N ALA A 271 -22.39 12.85 3.95
CA ALA A 271 -22.01 13.00 2.54
C ALA A 271 -23.09 12.52 1.57
N GLU A 272 -23.35 13.33 0.54
CA GLU A 272 -24.21 13.04 -0.60
C GLU A 272 -23.72 11.78 -1.35
N ARG A 273 -24.27 10.60 -1.03
CA ARG A 273 -24.04 9.39 -1.83
C ARG A 273 -24.89 9.40 -3.09
N THR A 274 -24.34 9.93 -4.18
CA THR A 274 -24.82 9.55 -5.52
C THR A 274 -24.12 8.25 -5.91
N VAL A 275 -24.74 7.12 -5.55
CA VAL A 275 -24.38 5.82 -6.16
C VAL A 275 -24.86 5.88 -7.61
N VAL A 276 -23.92 6.00 -8.55
CA VAL A 276 -24.23 5.86 -9.99
C VAL A 276 -24.36 4.36 -10.29
N ALA A 277 -25.46 4.02 -10.94
CA ALA A 277 -25.96 2.67 -11.23
C ALA A 277 -25.13 1.90 -12.26
#